data_AF-A0A7X3QDY1-F1
#
_entry.id   AF-A0A7X3QDY1-F1
#
_cell.length_a   1.000
_cell.length_b   1.000
_cell.length_c   1.000
_cell.angle_alpha   90.00
_cell.angle_beta   90.00
_cell.angle_gamma   90.00
#
_symmetry.space_group_name_H-M   'P 1'
#
loop_
_entity.id
_entity.type
_entity.pdbx_description
1 polymer ?
#
loop_
_entity_poly.entity_id
_entity_poly.type
_entity_poly.pdbx_seq_one_letter_code
_entity_poly.pdbx_strand_id
1 'polypeptide(L)'
;MFDTGGTMAARRASRRHFIKEGAVFAGGLAGGMAIGANAASGQGLGAPRPGGVVDHPMAYGERSRFVQTVRTPMTMIGHIDLHGHPDGLDARTPLSELTGTITPSALHYVSSHGNNPPDIDPREHRLMVYGMVDRPLVFTMEDLTRLPSVTRTHFIECIANSPRPEEKTLDEMHGMVGCSEWTGVPLSVLLDEVGVKDGAGWVLSEGAEATKLGASMPLGKAMDDVLVAYGQNGEPIRPHQGFPLRLVVPGFQGKYHVKWLQRIKLVDRPYITYWEKHSYTKRQGSRRTGPNRMSNSHVAGAGAYFMEQGPKSVITFPSGEQRLPGRGYYTLTGLAWSGSGTVRRVEVSTDGGRTWTDAKLQEPLQRIALTRFTLPWTWNGEEALLMSRCTDDQDQVQPTADEFPDFWGTSGAPHGNQIQPWRVASDGTVHNAV
;
A
#
# COMPACT_ATOMS: atom_id res chain seq x y z
N MET A 1 -34.66 -59.66 -18.69
CA MET A 1 -35.56 -59.91 -17.54
C MET A 1 -34.72 -59.56 -16.30
N PHE A 2 -34.79 -58.40 -15.66
CA PHE A 2 -35.79 -57.35 -15.59
C PHE A 2 -35.17 -55.97 -15.84
N ASP A 3 -36.00 -55.11 -16.40
CA ASP A 3 -35.82 -53.67 -16.64
C ASP A 3 -36.41 -52.90 -15.46
N THR A 4 -35.75 -51.81 -15.04
CA THR A 4 -36.40 -50.55 -14.66
C THR A 4 -35.36 -49.43 -14.67
N GLY A 5 -35.52 -48.51 -15.61
CA GLY A 5 -34.66 -47.34 -15.81
C GLY A 5 -34.83 -46.21 -14.80
N GLY A 6 -34.13 -45.11 -15.09
CA GLY A 6 -34.23 -43.85 -14.35
C GLY A 6 -33.07 -42.91 -14.65
N THR A 7 -33.15 -42.22 -15.79
CA THR A 7 -32.31 -41.07 -16.15
C THR A 7 -32.56 -39.89 -15.21
N MET A 8 -31.51 -39.29 -14.65
CA MET A 8 -31.57 -37.95 -14.08
C MET A 8 -30.45 -37.08 -14.66
N ALA A 9 -30.84 -36.21 -15.59
CA ALA A 9 -30.04 -35.10 -16.07
C ALA A 9 -29.92 -34.03 -14.98
N ALA A 10 -28.69 -33.73 -14.56
CA ALA A 10 -28.42 -32.63 -13.64
C ALA A 10 -28.63 -31.28 -14.35
N ARG A 11 -29.77 -30.63 -14.07
CA ARG A 11 -30.04 -29.24 -14.47
C ARG A 11 -29.09 -28.29 -13.74
N ARG A 12 -28.19 -27.66 -14.50
CA ARG A 12 -27.37 -26.52 -14.09
C ARG A 12 -28.31 -25.31 -13.91
N ALA A 13 -28.57 -24.91 -12.66
CA ALA A 13 -29.42 -23.77 -12.35
C ALA A 13 -28.65 -22.47 -12.58
N SER A 14 -29.00 -21.76 -13.65
CA SER A 14 -28.65 -20.37 -13.93
C SER A 14 -29.24 -19.45 -12.85
N ARG A 15 -28.38 -18.70 -12.14
CA ARG A 15 -28.79 -17.60 -11.25
C ARG A 15 -28.45 -16.28 -11.93
N ARG A 16 -29.41 -15.70 -12.67
CA ARG A 16 -29.38 -14.33 -13.19
C ARG A 16 -30.70 -13.62 -12.84
N HIS A 17 -30.62 -12.64 -11.95
CA HIS A 17 -31.37 -11.35 -11.94
C HIS A 17 -31.48 -10.83 -10.51
N PHE A 18 -30.97 -9.62 -10.26
CA PHE A 18 -31.77 -8.55 -9.65
C PHE A 18 -31.00 -7.22 -9.69
N ILE A 19 -31.53 -6.22 -10.41
CA ILE A 19 -31.71 -4.81 -10.00
C ILE A 19 -32.65 -4.21 -11.03
N LYS A 20 -33.81 -3.72 -10.56
CA LYS A 20 -34.78 -2.94 -11.32
C LYS A 20 -34.63 -1.46 -10.96
N GLU A 21 -34.96 -0.64 -11.94
CA GLU A 21 -34.84 0.81 -12.07
C GLU A 21 -35.40 1.64 -10.90
N GLY A 22 -34.77 2.79 -10.66
CA GLY A 22 -35.29 3.90 -9.85
C GLY A 22 -35.11 5.22 -10.59
N ALA A 23 -36.20 5.96 -10.76
CA ALA A 23 -36.40 7.04 -11.70
C ALA A 23 -35.83 8.41 -11.30
N VAL A 24 -35.74 9.26 -12.33
CA VAL A 24 -35.38 10.68 -12.39
C VAL A 24 -36.26 11.55 -11.47
N PHE A 25 -35.64 12.51 -10.76
CA PHE A 25 -36.30 13.76 -10.37
C PHE A 25 -35.39 14.95 -10.69
N ALA A 26 -35.92 15.89 -11.47
CA ALA A 26 -35.32 17.17 -11.79
C ALA A 26 -36.09 18.28 -11.07
N GLY A 27 -35.38 19.29 -10.56
CA GLY A 27 -35.99 20.60 -10.23
C GLY A 27 -35.29 21.42 -9.14
N GLY A 28 -34.62 22.51 -9.54
CA GLY A 28 -34.89 23.86 -8.99
C GLY A 28 -34.00 24.47 -7.90
N LEU A 29 -32.95 25.18 -8.35
CA LEU A 29 -32.27 26.40 -7.84
C LEU A 29 -32.78 27.13 -6.56
N ALA A 30 -31.85 27.58 -5.68
CA ALA A 30 -31.37 28.99 -5.56
C ALA A 30 -30.87 29.39 -4.13
N GLY A 31 -29.66 29.97 -4.06
CA GLY A 31 -29.39 31.24 -3.36
C GLY A 31 -28.89 31.23 -1.90
N GLY A 32 -27.69 31.80 -1.68
CA GLY A 32 -27.32 32.41 -0.40
C GLY A 32 -25.83 32.37 -0.04
N MET A 33 -25.04 33.38 -0.44
CA MET A 33 -23.73 33.66 0.13
C MET A 33 -23.87 34.21 1.55
N ALA A 34 -23.04 33.75 2.49
CA ALA A 34 -22.65 34.52 3.67
C ALA A 34 -21.17 34.26 3.98
N ILE A 35 -20.36 35.28 3.73
CA ILE A 35 -18.98 35.41 4.19
C ILE A 35 -19.04 35.77 5.68
N GLY A 36 -18.33 35.02 6.51
CA GLY A 36 -18.20 35.31 7.94
C GLY A 36 -16.92 34.71 8.49
N ALA A 37 -15.84 35.48 8.46
CA ALA A 37 -14.59 35.16 9.13
C ALA A 37 -14.80 35.18 10.65
N ASN A 38 -14.39 34.12 11.33
CA ASN A 38 -13.99 34.18 12.74
C ASN A 38 -12.82 33.24 12.95
N ALA A 39 -11.65 33.84 13.15
CA ALA A 39 -10.47 33.18 13.71
C ALA A 39 -10.57 33.25 15.23
N ALA A 40 -10.61 32.09 15.90
CA ALA A 40 -10.03 31.91 17.23
C ALA A 40 -10.02 30.43 17.66
N SER A 41 -8.85 30.04 18.18
CA SER A 41 -8.54 28.90 19.07
C SER A 41 -8.68 27.47 18.53
N GLY A 42 -7.51 26.86 18.28
CA GLY A 42 -7.31 25.46 17.96
C GLY A 42 -8.02 24.46 18.87
N GLN A 43 -9.12 23.91 18.36
CA GLN A 43 -9.75 22.70 18.86
C GLN A 43 -10.08 21.77 17.67
N GLY A 44 -9.45 20.60 17.66
CA GLY A 44 -9.90 19.38 16.98
C GLY A 44 -9.90 19.37 15.46
N LEU A 45 -8.95 18.65 14.84
CA LEU A 45 -9.04 18.15 13.46
C LEU A 45 -10.09 17.01 13.31
N GLY A 46 -11.22 17.12 14.01
CA GLY A 46 -12.30 16.15 13.95
C GLY A 46 -13.34 16.57 12.92
N ALA A 47 -13.76 15.66 12.05
CA ALA A 47 -14.96 15.86 11.24
C ALA A 47 -16.15 16.18 12.17
N PRO A 48 -17.10 17.03 11.75
CA PRO A 48 -18.32 17.28 12.53
C PRO A 48 -18.98 15.96 12.90
N ARG A 49 -19.24 15.74 14.19
CA ARG A 49 -19.93 14.54 14.65
C ARG A 49 -21.34 14.53 14.05
N PRO A 50 -21.89 13.37 13.66
CA PRO A 50 -23.26 13.29 13.17
C PRO A 50 -24.23 13.95 14.16
N GLY A 51 -25.18 14.74 13.65
CA GLY A 51 -26.20 15.38 14.48
C GLY A 51 -26.97 14.34 15.30
N GLY A 52 -27.12 14.59 16.60
CA GLY A 52 -27.83 13.69 17.53
C GLY A 52 -26.94 12.74 18.33
N VAL A 53 -25.64 12.67 18.05
CA VAL A 53 -24.68 12.05 18.98
C VAL A 53 -24.51 13.02 20.15
N VAL A 54 -24.88 12.60 21.37
CA VAL A 54 -24.55 13.32 22.60
C VAL A 54 -23.07 13.67 22.54
N ASP A 55 -22.71 14.93 22.73
CA ASP A 55 -21.31 15.36 22.80
C ASP A 55 -20.67 14.73 24.04
N HIS A 56 -20.28 13.47 23.88
CA HIS A 56 -19.77 12.63 24.93
C HIS A 56 -18.27 12.44 24.67
N PRO A 57 -17.40 12.74 25.64
CA PRO A 57 -15.95 12.68 25.44
C PRO A 57 -15.46 11.27 25.09
N MET A 58 -16.27 10.24 25.33
CA MET A 58 -15.98 8.84 24.98
C MET A 58 -16.66 8.36 23.69
N ALA A 59 -17.35 9.22 22.94
CA ALA A 59 -18.04 8.82 21.70
C ALA A 59 -17.07 8.36 20.61
N TYR A 60 -15.84 8.88 20.63
CA TYR A 60 -14.74 8.43 19.79
C TYR A 60 -13.45 8.45 20.61
N GLY A 61 -12.74 7.33 20.70
CA GLY A 61 -11.58 7.19 21.58
C GLY A 61 -10.41 8.09 21.17
N GLU A 62 -9.81 8.77 22.16
CA GLU A 62 -8.60 9.57 21.98
C GLU A 62 -7.37 8.83 22.52
N ARG A 63 -6.17 9.17 22.00
CA ARG A 63 -4.92 8.65 22.54
C ARG A 63 -4.61 9.30 23.89
N SER A 64 -3.93 8.56 24.76
CA SER A 64 -3.30 9.14 25.95
C SER A 64 -2.36 10.28 25.55
N ARG A 65 -2.36 11.38 26.30
CA ARG A 65 -1.43 12.51 26.11
C ARG A 65 0.06 12.15 26.18
N PHE A 66 0.39 10.95 26.67
CA PHE A 66 1.78 10.46 26.72
C PHE A 66 2.19 9.72 25.44
N VAL A 67 1.25 9.46 24.52
CA VAL A 67 1.52 8.85 23.22
C VAL A 67 1.57 9.95 22.17
N GLN A 68 2.77 10.30 21.73
CA GLN A 68 3.03 11.38 20.76
C GLN A 68 3.31 10.87 19.34
N THR A 69 3.15 9.57 19.11
CA THR A 69 3.39 8.90 17.83
C THR A 69 2.55 9.53 16.72
N VAL A 70 3.22 10.06 15.71
CA VAL A 70 2.62 10.71 14.53
C VAL A 70 3.32 10.24 13.26
N ARG A 71 2.70 10.47 12.10
CA ARG A 71 3.41 10.27 10.82
C ARG A 71 4.52 11.32 10.69
N THR A 72 5.60 10.95 10.02
CA THR A 72 6.69 11.89 9.68
C THR A 72 6.42 12.49 8.29
N PRO A 73 6.11 13.80 8.16
CA PRO A 73 5.92 14.43 6.86
C PRO A 73 7.18 14.37 5.99
N MET A 74 7.01 14.26 4.68
CA MET A 74 8.11 14.25 3.72
C MET A 74 8.13 15.56 2.94
N THR A 75 9.08 16.43 3.25
CA THR A 75 9.22 17.75 2.62
C THR A 75 10.04 17.75 1.33
N MET A 76 10.48 16.58 0.84
CA MET A 76 11.54 16.47 -0.18
C MET A 76 11.22 15.58 -1.39
N ILE A 77 10.02 14.97 -1.48
CA ILE A 77 9.62 14.36 -2.76
C ILE A 77 9.24 15.51 -3.68
N GLY A 78 9.90 15.58 -4.84
CA GLY A 78 9.83 16.69 -5.82
C GLY A 78 8.47 16.93 -6.49
N HIS A 79 7.37 16.66 -5.79
CA HIS A 79 6.03 17.06 -6.20
C HIS A 79 5.67 18.47 -5.69
N ILE A 80 6.50 19.11 -4.85
CA ILE A 80 6.30 20.47 -4.28
C ILE A 80 5.80 21.49 -5.33
N ASP A 81 6.34 21.45 -6.55
CA ASP A 81 5.98 22.36 -7.65
C ASP A 81 4.57 22.13 -8.22
N LEU A 82 3.89 21.02 -7.92
CA LEU A 82 2.50 20.73 -8.33
C LEU A 82 1.46 21.18 -7.28
N HIS A 83 1.88 21.56 -6.07
CA HIS A 83 0.99 21.55 -4.90
C HIS A 83 0.63 22.91 -4.31
N GLY A 84 1.44 23.95 -4.51
CA GLY A 84 1.25 25.20 -3.77
C GLY A 84 1.26 25.06 -2.24
N HIS A 85 1.68 23.91 -1.70
CA HIS A 85 1.84 23.64 -0.27
C HIS A 85 3.32 23.32 0.01
N PRO A 86 3.98 24.05 0.94
CA PRO A 86 5.44 23.97 1.12
C PRO A 86 5.94 22.59 1.57
N ASP A 87 5.10 21.78 2.22
CA ASP A 87 5.52 20.51 2.84
C ASP A 87 5.16 19.23 2.05
N GLY A 88 4.54 19.34 0.88
CA GLY A 88 3.98 18.17 0.18
C GLY A 88 2.83 17.48 0.95
N LEU A 89 2.36 16.33 0.45
CA LEU A 89 1.27 15.53 1.06
C LEU A 89 1.69 14.09 1.37
N ASP A 90 2.99 13.80 1.27
CA ASP A 90 3.56 12.52 1.58
C ASP A 90 3.95 12.46 3.06
N ALA A 91 3.70 11.33 3.71
CA ALA A 91 4.04 11.13 5.12
C ALA A 91 4.35 9.66 5.41
N ARG A 92 5.39 9.40 6.20
CA ARG A 92 5.87 8.06 6.54
C ARG A 92 5.21 7.52 7.81
N THR A 93 4.99 6.21 7.86
CA THR A 93 4.59 5.45 9.05
C THR A 93 5.73 5.46 10.07
N PRO A 94 5.47 5.76 11.35
CA PRO A 94 6.47 5.74 12.42
C PRO A 94 6.72 4.31 12.93
N LEU A 95 7.24 3.43 12.06
CA LEU A 95 7.45 2.00 12.34
C LEU A 95 8.23 1.75 13.64
N SER A 96 9.15 2.65 14.00
CA SER A 96 10.00 2.56 15.19
C SER A 96 9.21 2.61 16.50
N GLU A 97 8.02 3.20 16.48
CA GLU A 97 7.13 3.37 17.63
C GLU A 97 5.93 2.39 17.61
N LEU A 98 5.74 1.64 16.52
CA LEU A 98 4.60 0.74 16.35
C LEU A 98 4.88 -0.67 16.90
N THR A 99 3.81 -1.31 17.36
CA THR A 99 3.81 -2.69 17.85
C THR A 99 2.96 -3.60 16.95
N GLY A 100 3.17 -4.91 17.05
CA GLY A 100 2.44 -5.89 16.25
C GLY A 100 2.72 -5.75 14.75
N THR A 101 1.70 -6.03 13.94
CA THR A 101 1.78 -6.02 12.46
C THR A 101 0.74 -5.13 11.80
N ILE A 102 -0.37 -4.81 12.46
CA ILE A 102 -1.41 -3.91 11.94
C ILE A 102 -1.03 -2.46 12.21
N THR A 103 -0.92 -1.68 11.15
CA THR A 103 -0.70 -0.25 11.20
C THR A 103 -2.01 0.48 11.48
N PRO A 104 -2.11 1.28 12.56
CA PRO A 104 -3.30 2.08 12.82
C PRO A 104 -3.65 2.96 11.61
N SER A 105 -4.92 3.04 11.22
CA SER A 105 -5.35 3.75 10.00
C SER A 105 -4.90 5.22 9.97
N ALA A 106 -4.87 5.88 11.13
CA ALA A 106 -4.37 7.25 11.29
C ALA A 106 -2.85 7.41 11.09
N LEU A 107 -2.08 6.32 11.17
CA LEU A 107 -0.63 6.29 11.05
C LEU A 107 -0.12 5.58 9.79
N HIS A 108 -0.99 4.93 9.02
CA HIS A 108 -0.62 4.32 7.73
C HIS A 108 -0.04 5.37 6.78
N TYR A 109 1.13 5.15 6.20
CA TYR A 109 1.80 6.13 5.33
C TYR A 109 0.86 6.71 4.25
N VAL A 110 1.10 7.94 3.85
CA VAL A 110 0.39 8.62 2.77
C VAL A 110 1.39 8.90 1.66
N SER A 111 0.99 8.60 0.42
CA SER A 111 1.62 9.23 -0.74
C SER A 111 0.59 9.78 -1.71
N SER A 112 0.83 10.98 -2.25
CA SER A 112 -0.07 11.72 -3.16
C SER A 112 0.73 12.55 -4.17
N HIS A 113 0.36 12.51 -5.45
CA HIS A 113 1.15 13.16 -6.53
C HIS A 113 0.58 14.51 -7.00
N GLY A 114 -0.29 15.17 -6.24
CA GLY A 114 -0.67 16.52 -6.66
C GLY A 114 -1.68 17.22 -5.78
N ASN A 115 -2.58 16.46 -5.16
CA ASN A 115 -3.79 17.07 -4.64
C ASN A 115 -4.05 16.72 -3.19
N ASN A 116 -4.61 17.71 -2.50
CA ASN A 116 -5.34 17.45 -1.27
C ASN A 116 -6.35 16.33 -1.53
N PRO A 117 -6.54 15.42 -0.57
CA PRO A 117 -7.57 14.40 -0.67
C PRO A 117 -8.92 15.06 -1.03
N PRO A 118 -9.58 14.63 -2.12
CA PRO A 118 -10.87 15.17 -2.50
C PRO A 118 -11.88 14.94 -1.38
N ASP A 119 -12.72 15.95 -1.13
CA ASP A 119 -13.86 15.85 -0.25
C ASP A 119 -15.01 15.21 -1.03
N ILE A 120 -15.21 13.91 -0.83
CA ILE A 120 -16.18 13.10 -1.59
C ILE A 120 -17.31 12.67 -0.66
N ASP A 121 -18.54 13.10 -0.94
CA ASP A 121 -19.73 12.49 -0.36
C ASP A 121 -19.91 11.06 -0.93
N PRO A 122 -19.93 10.00 -0.09
CA PRO A 122 -20.14 8.63 -0.55
C PRO A 122 -21.42 8.43 -1.37
N ARG A 123 -22.45 9.26 -1.14
CA ARG A 123 -23.73 9.20 -1.87
C ARG A 123 -23.60 9.68 -3.32
N GLU A 124 -22.64 10.57 -3.57
CA GLU A 124 -22.35 11.12 -4.90
C GLU A 124 -21.27 10.34 -5.63
N HIS A 125 -20.47 9.55 -4.91
CA HIS A 125 -19.42 8.73 -5.50
C HIS A 125 -19.98 7.70 -6.50
N ARG A 126 -19.28 7.55 -7.63
CA ARG A 126 -19.63 6.62 -8.71
C ARG A 126 -18.38 5.90 -9.19
N LEU A 127 -18.44 4.58 -9.27
CA LEU A 127 -17.42 3.73 -9.88
C LEU A 127 -17.89 3.24 -11.25
N MET A 128 -17.24 3.69 -12.33
CA MET A 128 -17.54 3.20 -13.68
C MET A 128 -16.62 2.03 -14.06
N VAL A 129 -17.20 0.90 -14.47
CA VAL A 129 -16.50 -0.25 -15.04
C VAL A 129 -16.88 -0.39 -16.51
N TYR A 130 -15.92 -0.25 -17.42
CA TYR A 130 -16.16 -0.12 -18.87
C TYR A 130 -14.99 -0.60 -19.73
N GLY A 131 -15.07 -0.40 -21.05
CA GLY A 131 -14.05 -0.78 -22.02
C GLY A 131 -14.41 -2.08 -22.73
N MET A 132 -13.49 -3.06 -22.72
CA MET A 132 -13.70 -4.39 -23.30
C MET A 132 -14.61 -5.26 -22.42
N VAL A 133 -15.87 -4.84 -22.28
CA VAL A 133 -16.92 -5.52 -21.52
C VAL A 133 -18.21 -5.58 -22.34
N ASP A 134 -19.07 -6.54 -22.03
CA ASP A 134 -20.38 -6.71 -22.66
C ASP A 134 -21.37 -5.64 -22.19
N ARG A 135 -21.38 -5.35 -20.90
CA ARG A 135 -22.28 -4.39 -20.27
C ARG A 135 -21.49 -3.44 -19.37
N PRO A 136 -21.12 -2.24 -19.86
CA PRO A 136 -20.55 -1.20 -19.02
C PRO A 136 -21.52 -0.81 -17.91
N LEU A 137 -21.04 -0.68 -16.69
CA LEU A 137 -21.86 -0.34 -15.51
C LEU A 137 -21.25 0.81 -14.71
N VAL A 138 -22.11 1.50 -13.97
CA VAL A 138 -21.73 2.47 -12.96
C VAL A 138 -22.32 2.03 -11.63
N PHE A 139 -21.48 1.85 -10.62
CA PHE A 139 -21.86 1.42 -9.27
C PHE A 139 -21.85 2.62 -8.31
N THR A 140 -22.87 2.70 -7.46
CA THR A 140 -22.88 3.55 -6.27
C THR A 140 -22.24 2.84 -5.09
N MET A 141 -21.96 3.56 -3.99
CA MET A 141 -21.52 2.93 -2.74
C MET A 141 -22.58 1.97 -2.16
N GLU A 142 -23.87 2.26 -2.35
CA GLU A 142 -24.96 1.37 -1.95
C GLU A 142 -24.99 0.08 -2.79
N ASP A 143 -24.65 0.15 -4.08
CA ASP A 143 -24.49 -1.06 -4.90
C ASP A 143 -23.33 -1.90 -4.38
N LEU A 144 -22.17 -1.28 -4.17
CA LEU A 144 -20.95 -1.99 -3.77
C LEU A 144 -21.08 -2.67 -2.40
N THR A 145 -21.68 -2.00 -1.43
CA THR A 145 -21.83 -2.54 -0.06
C THR A 145 -22.86 -3.66 0.06
N ARG A 146 -23.68 -3.89 -0.97
CA ARG A 146 -24.62 -5.02 -1.05
C ARG A 146 -24.03 -6.27 -1.71
N LEU A 147 -22.88 -6.15 -2.36
CA LEU A 147 -22.21 -7.26 -3.04
C LEU A 147 -21.44 -8.15 -2.03
N PRO A 148 -21.12 -9.40 -2.41
CA PRO A 148 -20.23 -10.24 -1.62
C PRO A 148 -18.91 -9.52 -1.32
N SER A 149 -18.60 -9.36 -0.04
CA SER A 149 -17.38 -8.70 0.43
C SER A 149 -16.50 -9.65 1.23
N VAL A 150 -15.21 -9.33 1.27
CA VAL A 150 -14.20 -10.04 2.04
C VAL A 150 -13.38 -9.05 2.86
N THR A 151 -12.82 -9.54 3.98
CA THR A 151 -11.79 -8.84 4.74
C THR A 151 -10.48 -9.61 4.64
N ARG A 152 -9.39 -8.91 4.30
CA ARG A 152 -8.04 -9.50 4.17
C ARG A 152 -6.98 -8.58 4.74
N THR A 153 -6.00 -9.14 5.43
CA THR A 153 -4.83 -8.40 5.91
C THR A 153 -3.81 -8.29 4.79
N HIS A 154 -3.52 -7.07 4.33
CA HIS A 154 -2.48 -6.85 3.32
C HIS A 154 -1.62 -5.64 3.64
N PHE A 155 -0.34 -5.74 3.32
CA PHE A 155 0.53 -4.57 3.30
C PHE A 155 0.40 -3.80 1.98
N ILE A 156 0.65 -2.49 2.05
CA ILE A 156 0.88 -1.62 0.92
C ILE A 156 2.25 -0.98 1.14
N GLU A 157 3.15 -1.10 0.18
CA GLU A 157 4.49 -0.50 0.21
C GLU A 157 4.72 0.38 -1.02
N CYS A 158 5.19 1.60 -0.80
CA CYS A 158 5.62 2.49 -1.88
C CYS A 158 6.89 1.94 -2.56
N ILE A 159 6.98 2.08 -3.88
CA ILE A 159 8.21 1.76 -4.62
C ILE A 159 9.43 2.57 -4.16
N ALA A 160 9.23 3.77 -3.61
CA ALA A 160 10.31 4.63 -3.12
C ALA A 160 10.81 4.26 -1.71
N ASN A 161 10.22 3.23 -1.09
CA ASN A 161 10.60 2.77 0.25
C ASN A 161 11.94 2.01 0.16
N SER A 162 13.05 2.72 0.29
CA SER A 162 14.38 2.16 0.09
C SER A 162 15.36 2.67 1.12
N PRO A 163 16.31 1.83 1.56
CA PRO A 163 17.37 2.28 2.45
C PRO A 163 18.33 3.21 1.70
N ARG A 164 18.73 4.28 2.38
CA ARG A 164 19.53 5.37 1.81
C ARG A 164 20.60 5.82 2.81
N PRO A 165 21.85 6.05 2.40
CA PRO A 165 22.92 6.49 3.31
C PRO A 165 22.64 7.85 3.98
N GLU A 166 21.91 8.74 3.31
CA GLU A 166 21.60 10.07 3.82
C GLU A 166 20.53 10.10 4.92
N GLU A 167 19.72 9.05 5.01
CA GLU A 167 18.67 8.91 6.03
C GLU A 167 19.28 8.33 7.32
N LYS A 168 18.68 8.65 8.48
CA LYS A 168 19.24 8.28 9.79
C LYS A 168 18.35 7.32 10.56
N THR A 169 17.04 7.44 10.38
CA THR A 169 16.04 6.69 11.15
C THR A 169 15.44 5.56 10.34
N LEU A 170 14.88 4.56 11.03
CA LEU A 170 14.06 3.51 10.42
C LEU A 170 12.91 4.10 9.60
N ASP A 171 12.26 5.11 10.15
CA ASP A 171 11.01 5.65 9.60
C ASP A 171 11.28 6.40 8.31
N GLU A 172 12.43 7.06 8.17
CA GLU A 172 12.87 7.69 6.92
C GLU A 172 13.05 6.66 5.79
N MET A 173 13.73 5.55 6.06
CA MET A 173 14.10 4.53 5.06
C MET A 173 12.99 3.55 4.72
N HIS A 174 12.21 3.17 5.73
CA HIS A 174 11.29 2.05 5.64
C HIS A 174 9.84 2.43 5.97
N GLY A 175 9.57 3.66 6.38
CA GLY A 175 8.24 4.11 6.79
C GLY A 175 7.23 4.28 5.66
N MET A 176 7.58 4.10 4.39
CA MET A 176 6.58 4.10 3.29
C MET A 176 5.93 2.72 3.08
N VAL A 177 5.56 2.08 4.18
CA VAL A 177 4.79 0.83 4.24
C VAL A 177 3.74 0.90 5.34
N GLY A 178 2.62 0.22 5.14
CA GLY A 178 1.62 -0.01 6.17
C GLY A 178 0.87 -1.31 5.90
N CYS A 179 0.35 -1.93 6.95
CA CYS A 179 -0.45 -3.15 6.85
C CYS A 179 -1.78 -2.97 7.56
N SER A 180 -2.85 -3.41 6.93
CA SER A 180 -4.20 -3.19 7.44
C SER A 180 -5.10 -4.34 7.03
N GLU A 181 -6.17 -4.51 7.79
CA GLU A 181 -7.32 -5.28 7.34
C GLU A 181 -8.12 -4.43 6.35
N TRP A 182 -8.24 -4.89 5.12
CA TRP A 182 -8.98 -4.24 4.06
C TRP A 182 -10.29 -4.96 3.83
N THR A 183 -11.40 -4.23 3.86
CA THR A 183 -12.74 -4.75 3.62
C THR A 183 -13.32 -4.17 2.34
N GLY A 184 -13.78 -5.04 1.44
CA GLY A 184 -14.27 -4.64 0.14
C GLY A 184 -14.82 -5.77 -0.71
N VAL A 185 -15.23 -5.43 -1.93
CA VAL A 185 -15.70 -6.39 -2.94
C VAL A 185 -14.50 -6.89 -3.74
N PRO A 186 -14.29 -8.20 -3.92
CA PRO A 186 -13.31 -8.70 -4.87
C PRO A 186 -13.59 -8.14 -6.27
N LEU A 187 -12.58 -7.62 -6.96
CA LEU A 187 -12.76 -6.98 -8.27
C LEU A 187 -13.34 -7.97 -9.30
N SER A 188 -13.01 -9.26 -9.20
CA SER A 188 -13.60 -10.34 -9.99
C SER A 188 -15.13 -10.35 -9.97
N VAL A 189 -15.77 -10.04 -8.84
CA VAL A 189 -17.25 -9.97 -8.74
C VAL A 189 -17.81 -8.88 -9.66
N LEU A 190 -17.15 -7.72 -9.75
CA LEU A 190 -17.57 -6.64 -10.64
C LEU A 190 -17.28 -6.98 -12.10
N LEU A 191 -16.15 -7.62 -12.38
CA LEU A 191 -15.73 -8.02 -13.71
C LEU A 191 -16.64 -9.11 -14.30
N ASP A 192 -17.09 -10.06 -13.48
CA ASP A 192 -18.07 -11.07 -13.86
C ASP A 192 -19.43 -10.43 -14.20
N GLU A 193 -19.86 -9.42 -13.42
CA GLU A 193 -21.14 -8.74 -13.63
C GLU A 193 -21.20 -7.93 -14.93
N VAL A 194 -20.10 -7.28 -15.31
CA VAL A 194 -20.01 -6.52 -16.58
C VAL A 194 -19.78 -7.41 -17.80
N GLY A 195 -19.29 -8.65 -17.60
CA GLY A 195 -18.93 -9.59 -18.65
C GLY A 195 -17.69 -9.15 -19.42
N VAL A 196 -16.52 -9.68 -19.06
CA VAL A 196 -15.26 -9.38 -19.73
C VAL A 196 -15.25 -9.97 -21.15
N LYS A 197 -14.93 -9.15 -22.16
CA LYS A 197 -14.84 -9.59 -23.55
C LYS A 197 -13.55 -10.35 -23.83
N ASP A 198 -13.64 -11.29 -24.77
CA ASP A 198 -12.47 -11.96 -25.34
C ASP A 198 -11.44 -10.95 -25.86
N GLY A 199 -10.17 -11.23 -25.61
CA GLY A 199 -9.05 -10.36 -25.98
C GLY A 199 -8.73 -9.24 -24.99
N ALA A 200 -9.53 -9.02 -23.94
CA ALA A 200 -9.13 -8.17 -22.83
C ALA A 200 -7.96 -8.82 -22.07
N GLY A 201 -6.88 -8.08 -21.87
CA GLY A 201 -5.68 -8.57 -21.19
C GLY A 201 -5.24 -7.72 -20.00
N TRP A 202 -5.78 -6.50 -19.88
CA TRP A 202 -5.31 -5.48 -18.97
C TRP A 202 -6.47 -4.65 -18.39
N VAL A 203 -6.25 -4.14 -17.19
CA VAL A 203 -7.17 -3.25 -16.47
C VAL A 203 -6.46 -1.95 -16.17
N LEU A 204 -7.02 -0.82 -16.62
CA LEU A 204 -6.63 0.52 -16.20
C LEU A 204 -7.55 0.99 -15.07
N SER A 205 -6.97 1.35 -13.95
CA SER A 205 -7.66 2.00 -12.83
C SER A 205 -7.32 3.49 -12.81
N GLU A 206 -8.27 4.34 -12.38
CA GLU A 206 -8.09 5.79 -12.28
C GLU A 206 -8.85 6.36 -11.08
N GLY A 207 -8.17 7.26 -10.34
CA GLY A 207 -8.73 7.99 -9.20
C GLY A 207 -9.38 9.33 -9.57
N ALA A 208 -10.18 9.87 -8.66
CA ALA A 208 -10.96 11.10 -8.84
C ALA A 208 -10.17 12.41 -8.66
N GLU A 209 -8.89 12.32 -8.27
CA GLU A 209 -8.05 13.50 -8.10
C GLU A 209 -7.76 14.20 -9.45
N ALA A 210 -7.41 15.49 -9.41
CA ALA A 210 -7.21 16.30 -10.60
C ALA A 210 -6.08 15.81 -11.52
N THR A 211 -5.06 15.17 -10.95
CA THR A 211 -3.95 14.54 -11.69
C THR A 211 -4.35 13.21 -12.35
N LYS A 212 -5.56 12.71 -12.07
CA LYS A 212 -6.12 11.45 -12.58
C LYS A 212 -5.11 10.32 -12.52
N LEU A 213 -4.51 10.12 -11.34
CA LEU A 213 -3.55 9.05 -11.16
C LEU A 213 -4.21 7.73 -11.54
N GLY A 214 -3.56 7.05 -12.49
CA GLY A 214 -4.02 5.78 -13.00
C GLY A 214 -2.86 4.82 -13.21
N ALA A 215 -3.17 3.55 -12.97
CA ALA A 215 -2.23 2.45 -13.08
C ALA A 215 -2.90 1.29 -13.82
N SER A 216 -2.13 0.65 -14.70
CA SER A 216 -2.55 -0.50 -15.48
C SER A 216 -1.96 -1.79 -14.92
N MET A 217 -2.78 -2.83 -14.79
CA MET A 217 -2.38 -4.14 -14.30
C MET A 217 -2.90 -5.26 -15.22
N PRO A 218 -2.26 -6.45 -15.23
CA PRO A 218 -2.75 -7.58 -16.00
C PRO A 218 -4.14 -7.99 -15.50
N LEU A 219 -5.03 -8.38 -16.42
CA LEU A 219 -6.37 -8.84 -16.07
C LEU A 219 -6.34 -10.06 -15.14
N GLY A 220 -5.36 -10.96 -15.30
CA GLY A 220 -5.19 -12.11 -14.43
C GLY A 220 -5.03 -11.71 -12.95
N LYS A 221 -4.25 -10.67 -12.66
CA LYS A 221 -4.12 -10.13 -11.29
C LYS A 221 -5.45 -9.55 -10.80
N ALA A 222 -6.14 -8.78 -11.64
CA ALA A 222 -7.43 -8.19 -11.30
C ALA A 222 -8.53 -9.22 -10.99
N MET A 223 -8.46 -10.41 -11.59
CA MET A 223 -9.39 -11.52 -11.35
C MET A 223 -9.04 -12.36 -10.12
N ASP A 224 -7.80 -12.31 -9.63
CA ASP A 224 -7.29 -13.17 -8.56
C ASP A 224 -7.66 -12.63 -7.16
N ASP A 225 -7.00 -11.56 -6.72
CA ASP A 225 -7.02 -11.13 -5.31
C ASP A 225 -7.20 -9.62 -5.09
N VAL A 226 -7.50 -8.86 -6.15
CA VAL A 226 -7.70 -7.41 -6.05
C VAL A 226 -9.02 -7.08 -5.37
N LEU A 227 -9.00 -6.13 -4.43
CA LEU A 227 -10.18 -5.63 -3.74
C LEU A 227 -10.52 -4.21 -4.15
N VAL A 228 -11.81 -3.97 -4.37
CA VAL A 228 -12.42 -2.64 -4.37
C VAL A 228 -12.86 -2.36 -2.93
N ALA A 229 -11.97 -1.71 -2.17
CA ALA A 229 -12.06 -1.57 -0.72
C ALA A 229 -12.72 -0.27 -0.29
N TYR A 230 -13.59 -0.37 0.71
CA TYR A 230 -14.27 0.75 1.38
C TYR A 230 -14.04 0.78 2.90
N GLY A 231 -13.43 -0.27 3.48
CA GLY A 231 -13.06 -0.33 4.90
C GLY A 231 -11.56 -0.59 5.12
N GLN A 232 -11.01 -0.01 6.19
CA GLN A 232 -9.63 -0.21 6.66
C GLN A 232 -9.62 -0.34 8.19
N ASN A 233 -9.14 -1.47 8.71
CA ASN A 233 -9.06 -1.79 10.15
C ASN A 233 -10.41 -1.60 10.89
N GLY A 234 -11.50 -2.07 10.28
CA GLY A 234 -12.83 -2.06 10.89
C GLY A 234 -13.62 -0.75 10.77
N GLU A 235 -13.04 0.30 10.19
CA GLU A 235 -13.72 1.58 9.94
C GLU A 235 -13.73 1.94 8.44
N PRO A 236 -14.59 2.88 8.00
CA PRO A 236 -14.48 3.46 6.66
C PRO A 236 -13.07 4.00 6.41
N ILE A 237 -12.58 3.84 5.19
CA ILE A 237 -11.26 4.32 4.78
C ILE A 237 -11.11 5.82 5.10
N ARG A 238 -9.92 6.26 5.52
CA ARG A 238 -9.67 7.68 5.77
C ARG A 238 -9.54 8.46 4.45
N PRO A 239 -9.90 9.76 4.39
CA PRO A 239 -9.73 10.57 3.18
C PRO A 239 -8.35 10.46 2.54
N HIS A 240 -7.28 10.54 3.34
CA HIS A 240 -5.89 10.45 2.86
C HIS A 240 -5.52 9.07 2.28
N GLN A 241 -6.28 8.04 2.65
CA GLN A 241 -6.13 6.65 2.24
C GLN A 241 -7.10 6.25 1.11
N GLY A 242 -7.91 7.19 0.59
CA GLY A 242 -8.74 6.96 -0.58
C GLY A 242 -10.25 6.89 -0.34
N PHE A 243 -10.76 7.44 0.76
CA PHE A 243 -12.21 7.48 1.01
C PHE A 243 -13.01 8.06 -0.19
N PRO A 244 -14.17 7.49 -0.56
CA PRO A 244 -14.83 6.35 0.06
C PRO A 244 -14.37 4.99 -0.47
N LEU A 245 -13.54 4.98 -1.51
CA LEU A 245 -13.25 3.78 -2.29
C LEU A 245 -11.82 3.79 -2.86
N ARG A 246 -11.10 2.68 -2.70
CA ARG A 246 -9.78 2.48 -3.30
C ARG A 246 -9.65 1.08 -3.90
N LEU A 247 -8.64 0.90 -4.75
CA LEU A 247 -8.10 -0.43 -5.00
C LEU A 247 -7.08 -0.81 -3.92
N VAL A 248 -7.12 -2.09 -3.55
CA VAL A 248 -6.05 -2.80 -2.85
C VAL A 248 -5.60 -3.92 -3.78
N VAL A 249 -4.33 -3.89 -4.19
CA VAL A 249 -3.73 -4.82 -5.15
C VAL A 249 -2.63 -5.60 -4.44
N PRO A 250 -2.95 -6.70 -3.73
CA PRO A 250 -2.01 -7.36 -2.83
C PRO A 250 -0.69 -7.70 -3.53
N GLY A 251 0.42 -7.38 -2.86
CA GLY A 251 1.77 -7.74 -3.30
C GLY A 251 2.34 -6.85 -4.40
N PHE A 252 1.50 -6.04 -5.07
CA PHE A 252 1.96 -5.05 -6.03
C PHE A 252 2.36 -3.75 -5.32
N GLN A 253 3.26 -3.00 -5.95
CA GLN A 253 3.72 -1.68 -5.51
C GLN A 253 2.55 -0.73 -5.24
N GLY A 254 2.72 0.17 -4.27
CA GLY A 254 1.70 1.12 -3.81
C GLY A 254 1.03 1.96 -4.92
N LYS A 255 1.70 2.17 -6.06
CA LYS A 255 1.12 2.90 -7.21
C LYS A 255 -0.11 2.22 -7.83
N TYR A 256 -0.22 0.89 -7.71
CA TYR A 256 -1.35 0.12 -8.23
C TYR A 256 -2.58 0.18 -7.32
N HIS A 257 -2.41 0.63 -6.07
CA HIS A 257 -3.47 0.74 -5.06
C HIS A 257 -4.18 2.10 -5.19
N VAL A 258 -4.78 2.34 -6.35
CA VAL A 258 -5.39 3.63 -6.72
C VAL A 258 -6.42 4.08 -5.68
N LYS A 259 -6.20 5.29 -5.14
CA LYS A 259 -7.08 5.95 -4.17
C LYS A 259 -8.20 6.73 -4.89
N TRP A 260 -9.30 6.97 -4.18
CA TRP A 260 -10.45 7.74 -4.68
C TRP A 260 -10.96 7.17 -6.02
N LEU A 261 -11.03 5.84 -6.09
CA LEU A 261 -11.22 5.08 -7.31
C LEU A 261 -12.54 5.44 -7.99
N GLN A 262 -12.50 5.93 -9.23
CA GLN A 262 -13.70 6.32 -9.98
C GLN A 262 -13.91 5.53 -11.26
N ARG A 263 -12.85 4.93 -11.83
CA ARG A 263 -12.91 4.25 -13.12
C ARG A 263 -12.04 3.01 -13.15
N ILE A 264 -12.59 1.97 -13.77
CA ILE A 264 -11.93 0.73 -14.16
C ILE A 264 -12.24 0.49 -15.64
N LYS A 265 -11.20 0.42 -16.47
CA LYS A 265 -11.31 0.25 -17.91
C LYS A 265 -10.57 -1.02 -18.35
N LEU A 266 -11.26 -1.93 -19.01
CA LEU A 266 -10.65 -3.12 -19.61
C LEU A 266 -10.12 -2.81 -21.01
N VAL A 267 -8.89 -3.24 -21.27
CA VAL A 267 -8.14 -2.99 -22.51
C VAL A 267 -7.31 -4.23 -22.92
N ASP A 268 -6.84 -4.25 -24.16
CA ASP A 268 -6.09 -5.38 -24.77
C ASP A 268 -4.59 -5.36 -24.42
N ARG A 269 -4.08 -4.21 -23.97
CA ARG A 269 -2.65 -3.95 -23.74
C ARG A 269 -2.45 -2.95 -22.58
N PRO A 270 -1.24 -2.85 -22.01
CA PRO A 270 -0.94 -1.83 -21.00
C PRO A 270 -1.24 -0.42 -21.53
N TYR A 271 -1.83 0.44 -20.70
CA TYR A 271 -2.25 1.78 -21.15
C TYR A 271 -1.08 2.78 -21.18
N ILE A 272 -0.04 2.56 -20.37
CA ILE A 272 1.15 3.42 -20.24
C ILE A 272 0.76 4.87 -19.90
N THR A 273 0.24 5.06 -18.69
CA THR A 273 -0.11 6.40 -18.20
C THR A 273 1.12 7.31 -18.09
N TYR A 274 0.89 8.61 -17.98
CA TYR A 274 1.96 9.59 -17.78
C TYR A 274 2.91 9.17 -16.64
N TRP A 275 2.37 8.70 -15.52
CA TRP A 275 3.12 8.30 -14.33
C TRP A 275 3.79 6.93 -14.47
N GLU A 276 3.23 6.02 -15.28
CA GLU A 276 3.91 4.79 -15.68
C GLU A 276 5.12 5.08 -16.59
N LYS A 277 5.04 6.11 -17.43
CA LYS A 277 6.13 6.52 -18.34
C LYS A 277 7.21 7.37 -17.66
N HIS A 278 6.84 8.39 -16.87
CA HIS A 278 7.78 9.39 -16.35
C HIS A 278 8.53 8.92 -15.11
N SER A 279 7.89 8.12 -14.26
CA SER A 279 8.53 7.69 -13.00
C SER A 279 9.61 6.62 -13.20
N TYR A 280 9.77 6.04 -14.42
CA TYR A 280 10.61 4.84 -14.61
C TYR A 280 11.50 4.83 -15.86
N THR A 281 11.70 5.95 -16.56
CA THR A 281 12.73 6.08 -17.63
C THR A 281 14.12 6.42 -17.07
N LYS A 282 14.49 5.93 -15.88
CA LYS A 282 15.86 6.07 -15.38
C LYS A 282 16.77 5.01 -16.02
N ARG A 283 17.40 5.45 -17.12
CA ARG A 283 18.65 5.00 -17.75
C ARG A 283 19.35 3.80 -17.09
N GLN A 284 19.34 2.65 -17.77
CA GLN A 284 20.38 1.64 -17.58
C GLN A 284 21.76 2.27 -17.85
N GLY A 285 22.68 2.15 -16.89
CA GLY A 285 24.11 2.04 -17.15
C GLY A 285 24.80 3.15 -17.94
N SER A 286 24.58 4.43 -17.64
CA SER A 286 25.57 5.43 -18.06
C SER A 286 26.16 6.14 -16.85
N ARG A 287 27.49 6.23 -16.83
CA ARG A 287 28.23 7.21 -16.03
C ARG A 287 27.69 8.58 -16.40
N ARG A 288 27.50 9.45 -15.42
CA ARG A 288 27.02 10.82 -15.62
C ARG A 288 28.12 11.63 -16.31
N THR A 289 28.22 11.53 -17.64
CA THR A 289 29.14 12.34 -18.46
C THR A 289 28.34 13.37 -19.24
N GLY A 290 28.36 14.61 -18.75
CA GLY A 290 28.02 15.81 -19.51
C GLY A 290 26.63 16.41 -19.23
N PRO A 291 26.52 17.76 -19.19
CA PRO A 291 25.25 18.43 -19.09
C PRO A 291 24.56 18.44 -20.45
N ASN A 292 23.27 18.16 -20.46
CA ASN A 292 22.35 18.46 -21.56
C ASN A 292 22.38 17.53 -22.78
N ARG A 293 21.77 16.35 -22.67
CA ARG A 293 21.14 15.64 -23.81
C ARG A 293 20.10 14.63 -23.34
N MET A 294 18.82 14.97 -23.48
CA MET A 294 17.71 14.00 -23.43
C MET A 294 17.75 13.17 -24.72
N SER A 295 18.21 11.92 -24.64
CA SER A 295 18.00 10.95 -25.71
C SER A 295 16.77 10.10 -25.39
N ASN A 296 15.78 10.15 -26.29
CA ASN A 296 14.68 9.17 -26.31
C ASN A 296 15.31 7.80 -26.58
N SER A 297 15.36 6.94 -25.56
CA SER A 297 15.78 5.55 -25.70
C SER A 297 14.67 4.63 -25.22
N HIS A 298 14.55 3.50 -25.92
CA HIS A 298 13.35 2.70 -26.05
C HIS A 298 12.92 2.09 -24.72
N VAL A 299 11.60 2.08 -24.49
CA VAL A 299 10.94 1.18 -23.54
C VAL A 299 11.46 -0.22 -23.86
N ALA A 300 12.29 -0.79 -22.97
CA ALA A 300 12.56 -2.22 -23.00
C ALA A 300 11.18 -2.89 -23.15
N GLY A 301 11.03 -3.77 -24.15
CA GLY A 301 9.75 -4.25 -24.62
C GLY A 301 8.81 -4.64 -23.47
N ALA A 302 7.50 -4.65 -23.72
CA ALA A 302 6.42 -4.86 -22.75
C ALA A 302 6.54 -6.05 -21.76
N GLY A 303 7.63 -6.81 -21.75
CA GLY A 303 7.97 -7.88 -20.82
C GLY A 303 8.76 -7.47 -19.56
N ALA A 304 8.98 -6.19 -19.25
CA ALA A 304 9.68 -5.77 -18.01
C ALA A 304 8.80 -4.96 -17.02
N TYR A 305 7.50 -5.23 -16.93
CA TYR A 305 6.69 -4.71 -15.83
C TYR A 305 6.87 -5.57 -14.58
N PHE A 306 7.93 -5.34 -13.82
CA PHE A 306 7.96 -5.83 -12.44
C PHE A 306 7.02 -4.97 -11.60
N MET A 307 5.90 -5.57 -11.19
CA MET A 307 4.83 -4.91 -10.43
C MET A 307 4.84 -5.32 -8.96
N GLU A 308 5.30 -6.52 -8.68
CA GLU A 308 5.35 -7.16 -7.37
C GLU A 308 6.46 -6.56 -6.49
N GLN A 309 6.28 -6.63 -5.18
CA GLN A 309 7.29 -6.28 -4.19
C GLN A 309 8.05 -7.54 -3.76
N GLY A 310 9.38 -7.48 -3.75
CA GLY A 310 10.21 -8.60 -3.31
C GLY A 310 10.15 -8.84 -1.80
N PRO A 311 10.75 -9.94 -1.32
CA PRO A 311 10.92 -10.18 0.11
C PRO A 311 11.78 -9.07 0.73
N LYS A 312 11.31 -8.52 1.85
CA LYS A 312 11.97 -7.45 2.58
C LYS A 312 11.80 -7.62 4.08
N SER A 313 12.83 -7.28 4.84
CA SER A 313 12.81 -7.23 6.29
C SER A 313 13.67 -6.09 6.81
N VAL A 314 13.32 -5.62 8.01
CA VAL A 314 14.09 -4.61 8.74
C VAL A 314 13.92 -4.79 10.25
N ILE A 315 15.02 -4.63 10.98
CA ILE A 315 15.01 -4.56 12.45
C ILE A 315 14.43 -3.20 12.85
N THR A 316 13.34 -3.22 13.63
CA THR A 316 12.68 -2.02 14.15
C THR A 316 13.18 -1.62 15.54
N PHE A 317 13.80 -2.54 16.28
CA PHE A 317 14.54 -2.20 17.49
C PHE A 317 15.72 -3.19 17.73
N PRO A 318 16.91 -2.67 18.07
CA PRO A 318 17.25 -1.25 18.01
C PRO A 318 17.47 -0.82 16.55
N SER A 319 17.10 0.41 16.21
CA SER A 319 17.25 1.01 14.88
C SER A 319 17.85 2.40 14.97
N GLY A 320 18.18 3.01 13.82
CA GLY A 320 18.85 4.31 13.74
C GLY A 320 18.26 5.39 14.66
N GLU A 321 19.17 6.17 15.27
CA GLU A 321 18.94 7.20 16.29
C GLU A 321 18.41 6.72 17.65
N GLN A 322 18.10 5.43 17.81
CA GLN A 322 17.83 4.86 19.13
C GLN A 322 19.14 4.65 19.92
N ARG A 323 18.98 4.42 21.23
CA ARG A 323 20.10 4.14 22.14
C ARG A 323 19.78 3.00 23.09
N LEU A 324 20.70 2.05 23.18
CA LEU A 324 20.69 1.01 24.22
C LEU A 324 21.19 1.62 25.55
N PRO A 325 20.44 1.51 26.66
CA PRO A 325 20.82 2.14 27.93
C PRO A 325 22.05 1.52 28.61
N GLY A 326 22.46 0.32 28.21
CA GLY A 326 23.63 -0.35 28.74
C GLY A 326 23.85 -1.73 28.13
N ARG A 327 24.85 -2.46 28.60
CA ARG A 327 25.01 -3.88 28.25
C ARG A 327 23.88 -4.71 28.84
N GLY A 328 23.59 -5.85 28.23
CA GLY A 328 22.67 -6.83 28.79
C GLY A 328 21.72 -7.43 27.76
N TYR A 329 20.64 -7.99 28.27
CA TYR A 329 19.64 -8.67 27.48
C TYR A 329 18.70 -7.69 26.78
N TYR A 330 18.55 -7.88 25.48
CA TYR A 330 17.60 -7.20 24.60
C TYR A 330 16.85 -8.22 23.76
N THR A 331 15.66 -7.85 23.33
CA THR A 331 14.96 -8.57 22.25
C THR A 331 15.08 -7.73 21.00
N LEU A 332 15.86 -8.19 20.03
CA LEU A 332 15.81 -7.64 18.68
C LEU A 332 14.42 -7.90 18.13
N THR A 333 13.78 -6.90 17.54
CA THR A 333 12.47 -7.03 16.91
C THR A 333 12.47 -6.35 15.57
N GLY A 334 11.71 -6.89 14.62
CA GLY A 334 11.60 -6.32 13.29
C GLY A 334 10.37 -6.77 12.53
N LEU A 335 10.22 -6.25 11.32
CA LEU A 335 9.14 -6.56 10.41
C LEU A 335 9.71 -7.21 9.15
N ALA A 336 9.02 -8.20 8.62
CA ALA A 336 9.31 -8.85 7.36
C ALA A 336 8.03 -9.00 6.52
N TRP A 337 8.13 -8.89 5.20
CA TRP A 337 7.03 -9.07 4.26
C TRP A 337 7.53 -9.52 2.90
N SER A 338 6.63 -10.03 2.06
CA SER A 338 6.89 -10.34 0.65
C SER A 338 5.62 -10.11 -0.15
N GLY A 339 5.74 -9.50 -1.34
CA GLY A 339 4.63 -9.37 -2.27
C GLY A 339 4.29 -10.68 -2.99
N SER A 340 5.21 -11.64 -3.00
CA SER A 340 5.05 -12.95 -3.64
C SER A 340 4.32 -13.95 -2.74
N GLY A 341 4.25 -13.72 -1.43
CA GLY A 341 3.62 -14.67 -0.53
C GLY A 341 3.81 -14.45 0.98
N THR A 342 3.91 -15.56 1.70
CA THR A 342 4.09 -15.60 3.16
C THR A 342 5.56 -15.61 3.51
N VAL A 343 5.99 -14.82 4.49
CA VAL A 343 7.35 -14.95 5.04
C VAL A 343 7.43 -16.22 5.87
N ARG A 344 8.34 -17.13 5.52
CA ARG A 344 8.53 -18.42 6.22
C ARG A 344 9.75 -18.43 7.14
N ARG A 345 10.71 -17.54 6.90
CA ARG A 345 11.97 -17.48 7.66
C ARG A 345 12.48 -16.06 7.73
N VAL A 346 13.01 -15.68 8.88
CA VAL A 346 13.83 -14.47 9.04
C VAL A 346 15.10 -14.89 9.75
N GLU A 347 16.23 -14.52 9.17
CA GLU A 347 17.54 -14.67 9.78
C GLU A 347 18.03 -13.30 10.23
N VAL A 348 18.70 -13.26 11.38
CA VAL A 348 19.31 -12.06 11.94
C VAL A 348 20.79 -12.31 12.17
N SER A 349 21.60 -11.35 11.75
CA SER A 349 23.04 -11.28 12.00
C SER A 349 23.31 -10.18 13.01
N THR A 350 24.29 -10.38 13.89
CA THR A 350 24.82 -9.35 14.79
C THR A 350 26.27 -8.97 14.49
N ASP A 351 26.86 -9.54 13.44
CA ASP A 351 28.29 -9.46 13.14
C ASP A 351 28.59 -9.01 11.70
N GLY A 352 27.61 -8.38 11.04
CA GLY A 352 27.75 -7.87 9.67
C GLY A 352 27.54 -8.89 8.56
N GLY A 353 26.77 -9.95 8.85
CA GLY A 353 26.38 -10.98 7.87
C GLY A 353 27.35 -12.16 7.81
N ARG A 354 28.31 -12.24 8.74
CA ARG A 354 29.25 -13.37 8.81
C ARG A 354 28.57 -14.61 9.37
N THR A 355 27.71 -14.43 10.36
CA THR A 355 26.88 -15.51 10.91
C THR A 355 25.41 -15.08 11.01
N TRP A 356 24.51 -16.04 10.83
CA TRP A 356 23.07 -15.82 10.78
C TRP A 356 22.36 -16.76 11.74
N THR A 357 21.40 -16.22 12.49
CA THR A 357 20.57 -16.98 13.45
C THR A 357 19.10 -16.84 13.07
N ASP A 358 18.34 -17.94 13.11
CA ASP A 358 16.90 -17.91 12.87
C ASP A 358 16.19 -17.11 13.97
N ALA A 359 15.45 -16.09 13.56
CA ALA A 359 14.56 -15.34 14.43
C ALA A 359 13.21 -16.08 14.59
N LYS A 360 12.58 -15.90 15.75
CA LYS A 360 11.23 -16.39 15.99
C LYS A 360 10.22 -15.49 15.30
N LEU A 361 9.44 -16.04 14.37
CA LEU A 361 8.29 -15.36 13.77
C LEU A 361 7.08 -15.40 14.72
N GLN A 362 6.32 -14.32 14.77
CA GLN A 362 5.06 -14.26 15.53
C GLN A 362 3.90 -14.71 14.65
N GLU A 363 3.21 -15.76 15.10
CA GLU A 363 2.04 -16.33 14.42
C GLU A 363 0.75 -15.53 14.71
N PRO A 364 -0.26 -15.60 13.81
CA PRO A 364 -0.29 -16.35 12.55
C PRO A 364 0.50 -15.68 11.42
N LEU A 365 1.20 -16.48 10.62
CA LEU A 365 1.86 -16.01 9.41
C LEU A 365 0.81 -15.85 8.31
N GLN A 366 0.73 -14.65 7.72
CA GLN A 366 -0.27 -14.31 6.71
C GLN A 366 0.39 -13.99 5.38
N ARG A 367 -0.23 -14.46 4.29
CA ARG A 367 0.23 -14.21 2.92
C ARG A 367 0.10 -12.73 2.59
N ILE A 368 1.18 -12.12 2.07
CA ILE A 368 1.21 -10.72 1.64
C ILE A 368 0.82 -9.77 2.80
N ALA A 369 1.36 -10.03 3.98
CA ALA A 369 1.16 -9.21 5.17
C ALA A 369 2.49 -8.96 5.89
N LEU A 370 2.51 -7.96 6.77
CA LEU A 370 3.64 -7.76 7.68
C LEU A 370 3.71 -8.91 8.69
N THR A 371 4.89 -9.46 8.87
CA THR A 371 5.22 -10.50 9.84
C THR A 371 6.22 -9.94 10.85
N ARG A 372 5.89 -10.04 12.14
CA ARG A 372 6.78 -9.61 13.22
C ARG A 372 7.75 -10.74 13.55
N PHE A 373 9.04 -10.42 13.66
CA PHE A 373 10.07 -11.37 14.10
C PHE A 373 10.80 -10.85 15.34
N THR A 374 11.34 -11.78 16.13
CA THR A 374 12.11 -11.47 17.34
C THR A 374 13.32 -12.38 17.51
N LEU A 375 14.43 -11.84 18.03
CA LEU A 375 15.61 -12.62 18.42
C LEU A 375 16.12 -12.15 19.80
N PRO A 376 16.19 -13.04 20.81
CA PRO A 376 16.91 -12.77 22.05
C PRO A 376 18.37 -12.46 21.78
N TRP A 377 18.89 -11.36 22.31
CA TRP A 377 20.26 -10.92 22.09
C TRP A 377 20.85 -10.35 23.36
N THR A 378 22.03 -10.85 23.76
CA THR A 378 22.78 -10.27 24.88
C THR A 378 23.89 -9.40 24.32
N TRP A 379 23.72 -8.08 24.41
CA TRP A 379 24.73 -7.14 23.98
C TRP A 379 25.83 -7.00 25.04
N ASN A 380 27.07 -7.27 24.64
CA ASN A 380 28.25 -7.25 25.52
C ASN A 380 28.86 -5.84 25.69
N GLY A 381 28.36 -4.83 24.95
CA GLY A 381 28.91 -3.47 24.94
C GLY A 381 29.94 -3.21 23.84
N GLU A 382 30.28 -4.21 23.02
CA GLU A 382 31.14 -4.03 21.85
C GLU A 382 30.31 -3.60 20.64
N GLU A 383 30.98 -3.04 19.62
CA GLU A 383 30.28 -2.68 18.39
C GLU A 383 29.63 -3.90 17.75
N ALA A 384 28.38 -3.76 17.33
CA ALA A 384 27.64 -4.81 16.61
C ALA A 384 27.05 -4.25 15.32
N LEU A 385 27.05 -5.07 14.26
CA LEU A 385 26.44 -4.74 12.99
C LEU A 385 25.23 -5.66 12.78
N LEU A 386 24.06 -5.12 13.07
CA LEU A 386 22.79 -5.83 13.03
C LEU A 386 22.24 -5.84 11.61
N MET A 387 21.79 -6.99 11.14
CA MET A 387 21.15 -7.14 9.83
C MET A 387 20.01 -8.15 9.96
N SER A 388 18.96 -7.99 9.16
CA SER A 388 17.93 -9.02 8.98
C SER A 388 17.74 -9.32 7.50
N ARG A 389 17.47 -10.59 7.19
CA ARG A 389 17.00 -11.01 5.86
C ARG A 389 15.83 -11.96 5.99
N CYS A 390 14.86 -11.86 5.10
CA CYS A 390 13.73 -12.80 5.07
C CYS A 390 13.76 -13.70 3.85
N THR A 391 13.07 -14.83 3.98
CA THR A 391 12.77 -15.76 2.89
C THR A 391 11.27 -16.03 2.87
N ASP A 392 10.66 -15.97 1.70
CA ASP A 392 9.23 -16.24 1.52
C ASP A 392 8.94 -17.69 1.10
N ASP A 393 7.65 -18.00 0.96
CA ASP A 393 7.13 -19.31 0.53
C ASP A 393 7.38 -19.64 -0.96
N GLN A 394 8.00 -18.73 -1.72
CA GLN A 394 8.49 -18.94 -3.08
C GLN A 394 10.02 -19.11 -3.13
N ASP A 395 10.64 -19.35 -1.98
CA ASP A 395 12.09 -19.47 -1.80
C ASP A 395 12.88 -18.19 -2.19
N GLN A 396 12.22 -17.03 -2.37
CA GLN A 396 12.92 -15.79 -2.64
C GLN A 396 13.58 -15.27 -1.36
N VAL A 397 14.87 -14.97 -1.44
CA VAL A 397 15.66 -14.44 -0.33
C VAL A 397 15.89 -12.94 -0.54
N GLN A 398 15.71 -12.16 0.51
CA GLN A 398 16.04 -10.74 0.50
C GLN A 398 17.52 -10.53 0.12
N PRO A 399 17.83 -9.76 -0.94
CA PRO A 399 19.20 -9.63 -1.43
C PRO A 399 20.05 -8.73 -0.55
N THR A 400 21.36 -8.99 -0.50
CA THR A 400 22.35 -8.00 -0.05
C THR A 400 22.41 -6.79 -1.01
N ALA A 401 23.09 -5.72 -0.62
CA ALA A 401 23.30 -4.56 -1.51
C ALA A 401 24.04 -4.94 -2.81
N ASP A 402 24.96 -5.92 -2.74
CA ASP A 402 25.72 -6.40 -3.89
C ASP A 402 24.91 -7.32 -4.81
N GLU A 403 24.03 -8.16 -4.25
CA GLU A 403 23.12 -9.03 -5.01
C GLU A 403 21.92 -8.29 -5.60
N PHE A 404 21.60 -7.12 -5.04
CA PHE A 404 20.41 -6.35 -5.38
C PHE A 404 20.23 -6.06 -6.90
N PRO A 405 21.27 -5.63 -7.65
CA PRO A 405 21.15 -5.40 -9.08
C PRO A 405 20.80 -6.68 -9.87
N ASP A 406 21.35 -7.82 -9.47
CA ASP A 406 21.14 -9.10 -10.15
C ASP A 406 19.78 -9.71 -9.79
N PHE A 407 19.33 -9.54 -8.54
CA PHE A 407 18.02 -10.00 -8.07
C PHE A 407 16.88 -9.47 -8.95
N TRP A 408 16.96 -8.19 -9.33
CA TRP A 408 15.94 -7.55 -10.19
C TRP A 408 16.31 -7.58 -11.69
N GLY A 409 17.53 -7.98 -12.04
CA GLY A 409 18.00 -8.08 -13.42
C GLY A 409 17.81 -6.81 -14.25
N THR A 410 17.39 -6.95 -15.51
CA THR A 410 17.20 -5.84 -16.46
C THR A 410 15.94 -5.00 -16.21
N SER A 411 15.16 -5.30 -15.17
CA SER A 411 13.83 -4.72 -14.92
C SER A 411 13.82 -3.22 -14.66
N GLY A 412 14.95 -2.65 -14.26
CA GLY A 412 15.08 -1.20 -14.02
C GLY A 412 14.20 -0.67 -12.88
N ALA A 413 13.58 -1.54 -12.07
CA ALA A 413 12.72 -1.12 -10.97
C ALA A 413 13.55 -0.98 -9.68
N PRO A 414 13.64 0.23 -9.07
CA PRO A 414 14.38 0.44 -7.84
C PRO A 414 13.55 -0.04 -6.65
N HIS A 415 13.38 -1.35 -6.48
CA HIS A 415 12.70 -1.91 -5.30
C HIS A 415 13.62 -1.79 -4.09
N GLY A 416 13.28 -1.09 -3.03
CA GLY A 416 14.20 -0.92 -1.90
C GLY A 416 14.33 -2.13 -0.97
N ASN A 417 14.49 -3.35 -1.48
CA ASN A 417 14.48 -4.58 -0.66
C ASN A 417 15.87 -5.10 -0.28
N GLN A 418 16.95 -4.39 -0.57
CA GLN A 418 18.27 -4.75 -0.04
C GLN A 418 18.27 -4.80 1.50
N ILE A 419 19.10 -5.69 2.07
CA ILE A 419 19.27 -5.82 3.53
C ILE A 419 19.68 -4.48 4.15
N GLN A 420 18.97 -4.07 5.22
CA GLN A 420 19.28 -2.87 6.00
C GLN A 420 20.21 -3.22 7.17
N PRO A 421 21.42 -2.65 7.24
CA PRO A 421 22.30 -2.76 8.40
C PRO A 421 22.10 -1.64 9.43
N TRP A 422 22.19 -1.98 10.71
CA TRP A 422 22.27 -1.02 11.83
C TRP A 422 23.56 -1.23 12.61
N ARG A 423 24.37 -0.18 12.78
CA ARG A 423 25.57 -0.22 13.63
C ARG A 423 25.22 0.23 15.03
N VAL A 424 25.33 -0.67 16.01
CA VAL A 424 25.27 -0.35 17.44
C VAL A 424 26.69 -0.04 17.90
N ALA A 425 26.98 1.21 18.23
CA ALA A 425 28.27 1.63 18.77
C ALA A 425 28.43 1.18 20.24
N SER A 426 29.67 1.16 20.73
CA SER A 426 29.98 0.75 22.11
C SER A 426 29.33 1.60 23.21
N ASP A 427 28.92 2.83 22.89
CA ASP A 427 28.18 3.72 23.80
C ASP A 427 26.65 3.50 23.76
N GLY A 428 26.19 2.54 22.96
CA GLY A 428 24.80 2.14 22.77
C GLY A 428 24.06 2.91 21.69
N THR A 429 24.66 3.92 21.07
CA THR A 429 24.01 4.67 19.98
C THR A 429 23.90 3.81 18.72
N VAL A 430 22.77 3.91 18.01
CA VAL A 430 22.50 3.12 16.82
C VAL A 430 22.45 4.00 15.58
N HIS A 431 23.19 3.61 14.54
CA HIS A 431 23.39 4.39 13.33
C HIS A 431 23.03 3.57 12.10
N ASN A 432 22.52 4.25 11.07
CA ASN A 432 22.48 3.72 9.73
C ASN A 432 23.89 3.29 9.28
N ALA A 433 24.01 2.13 8.63
CA ALA A 433 25.27 1.57 8.16
C ALA A 433 25.22 1.13 6.68
N VAL A 434 24.26 1.65 5.91
CA VAL A 434 24.11 1.43 4.47
C VAL A 434 25.29 1.96 3.70
#